data_AF-A0A1Y4BTI2-F1
#
_entry.id   AF-A0A1Y4BTI2-F1
#
_cell.length_a   1.000
_cell.length_b   1.000
_cell.length_c   1.000
_cell.angle_alpha   90.00
_cell.angle_beta   90.00
_cell.angle_gamma   90.00
#
_symmetry.space_group_name_H-M   'P 1'
#
loop_
_entity.id
_entity.type
_entity.pdbx_description
1 polymer ?
#
loop_
_entity_poly.entity_id
_entity_poly.type
_entity_poly.pdbx_seq_one_letter_code
_entity_poly.pdbx_strand_id
1 'polypeptide(L)'
;MQKLTPWGPDFLAEISYGSDTDFTLLEWVFGSSGRRVQLTAMSQFTSYEILDDGQVRYTTNGMDSGTPWQGMPEEVTVRVLGDGDGVLAPGWTEIEEQRETVWLDPAQPLYIGASEDGVPAFSGRYEQVYDARMDADGLSFSFIPNGDSEEKFTSFFPAVTTIPGFSTSYDPDTGVFTLRLYNTCLSSGAPGTPLNDDLALMGYPENLYPYAFPAGSLGRDSHFLTGVVIREDGADTVVTAQLTEQAYRFTVETSNLGYDNIPSFRLVFREYNRDLDG
;
A
#
# COMPACT_ATOMS: atom_id res chain seq x y z
N MET A 1 20.74 5.22 -20.17
CA MET A 1 21.25 6.19 -19.19
C MET A 1 20.53 7.50 -19.44
N GLN A 2 19.72 7.94 -18.48
CA GLN A 2 18.90 9.15 -18.57
C GLN A 2 19.59 10.36 -17.92
N LYS A 3 20.27 10.14 -16.80
CA LYS A 3 20.96 11.21 -16.05
C LYS A 3 22.22 10.67 -15.38
N LEU A 4 23.22 11.52 -15.24
CA LEU A 4 24.43 11.25 -14.47
C LEU A 4 24.67 12.44 -13.55
N THR A 5 24.75 12.18 -12.25
CA THR A 5 24.93 13.21 -11.22
C THR A 5 26.31 13.01 -10.58
N PRO A 6 27.29 13.91 -10.83
CA PRO A 6 28.61 13.81 -10.22
C PRO A 6 28.57 14.01 -8.69
N TRP A 7 29.38 13.25 -7.97
CA TRP A 7 29.59 13.37 -6.52
C TRP A 7 31.05 13.07 -6.17
N GLY A 8 31.85 14.13 -5.98
CA GLY A 8 33.30 13.98 -5.80
C GLY A 8 33.94 13.27 -7.01
N PRO A 9 34.70 12.17 -6.81
CA PRO A 9 35.25 11.37 -7.89
C PRO A 9 34.24 10.39 -8.51
N ASP A 10 33.09 10.19 -7.89
CA ASP A 10 32.09 9.18 -8.23
C ASP A 10 30.84 9.81 -8.87
N PHE A 11 29.88 8.96 -9.25
CA PHE A 11 28.65 9.38 -9.90
C PHE A 11 27.46 8.55 -9.44
N LEU A 12 26.29 9.19 -9.33
CA LEU A 12 25.01 8.52 -9.32
C LEU A 12 24.44 8.51 -10.75
N ALA A 13 24.22 7.33 -11.30
CA ALA A 13 23.63 7.14 -12.63
C ALA A 13 22.16 6.75 -12.53
N GLU A 14 21.32 7.41 -13.32
CA GLU A 14 19.91 7.07 -13.52
C GLU A 14 19.75 6.41 -14.89
N ILE A 15 19.21 5.19 -14.89
CA ILE A 15 19.24 4.30 -16.05
C ILE A 15 17.85 3.73 -16.30
N SER A 16 17.33 3.85 -17.52
CA SER A 16 16.08 3.19 -17.92
C SER A 16 16.18 1.68 -17.83
N TYR A 17 15.11 1.05 -17.38
CA TYR A 17 14.99 -0.40 -17.31
C TYR A 17 14.46 -0.95 -18.63
N GLY A 18 15.34 -1.61 -19.41
CA GLY A 18 14.97 -2.16 -20.71
C GLY A 18 14.52 -1.08 -21.70
N SER A 19 13.38 -1.29 -22.37
CA SER A 19 12.74 -0.28 -23.23
C SER A 19 11.71 0.59 -22.49
N ASP A 20 11.48 0.32 -21.21
CA ASP A 20 10.56 1.08 -20.38
C ASP A 20 11.27 2.34 -19.87
N THR A 21 10.79 3.50 -20.30
CA THR A 21 11.34 4.78 -19.87
C THR A 21 10.81 5.25 -18.53
N ASP A 22 9.70 4.66 -18.08
CA ASP A 22 8.97 5.04 -16.86
C ASP A 22 9.52 4.27 -15.65
N PHE A 23 10.14 3.12 -15.88
CA PHE A 23 10.98 2.45 -14.88
C PHE A 23 12.44 2.84 -15.01
N THR A 24 12.95 3.50 -13.98
CA THR A 24 14.35 3.90 -13.87
C THR A 24 15.01 3.22 -12.68
N LEU A 25 16.29 2.92 -12.83
CA LEU A 25 17.16 2.38 -11.80
C LEU A 25 18.21 3.42 -11.41
N LEU A 26 18.64 3.38 -10.15
CA LEU A 26 19.79 4.12 -9.66
C LEU A 26 20.99 3.16 -9.52
N GLU A 27 22.14 3.56 -10.06
CA GLU A 27 23.42 2.88 -9.88
C GLU A 27 24.45 3.86 -9.30
N TRP A 28 25.18 3.44 -8.26
CA TRP A 28 26.41 4.12 -7.86
C TRP A 28 27.55 3.67 -8.76
N VAL A 29 28.32 4.63 -9.30
CA VAL A 29 29.46 4.37 -10.18
C VAL A 29 30.72 4.94 -9.54
N PHE A 30 31.65 4.05 -9.18
CA PHE A 30 32.96 4.41 -8.67
C PHE A 30 33.83 4.95 -9.81
N GLY A 31 34.24 6.21 -9.76
CA GLY A 31 34.88 6.86 -10.91
C GLY A 31 36.29 6.36 -11.22
N SER A 32 37.02 5.87 -10.21
CA SER A 32 38.38 5.36 -10.38
C SER A 32 38.43 3.99 -11.05
N SER A 33 37.47 3.11 -10.75
CA SER A 33 37.44 1.73 -11.25
C SER A 33 36.37 1.49 -12.31
N GLY A 34 35.35 2.33 -12.37
CA GLY A 34 34.15 2.12 -13.20
C GLY A 34 33.21 1.05 -12.66
N ARG A 35 33.46 0.50 -11.45
CA ARG A 35 32.55 -0.46 -10.80
C ARG A 35 31.19 0.20 -10.59
N ARG A 36 30.13 -0.58 -10.81
CA ARG A 36 28.74 -0.14 -10.65
C ARG A 36 28.04 -1.00 -9.61
N VAL A 37 27.21 -0.37 -8.79
CA VAL A 37 26.36 -1.05 -7.79
C VAL A 37 24.94 -0.53 -7.95
N GLN A 38 24.00 -1.43 -8.24
CA GLN A 38 22.58 -1.09 -8.33
C GLN A 38 22.02 -0.80 -6.94
N LEU A 39 21.40 0.37 -6.79
CA LEU A 39 20.89 0.90 -5.51
C LEU A 39 19.38 0.70 -5.37
N THR A 40 18.63 0.75 -6.47
CA THR A 40 17.18 0.55 -6.44
C THR A 40 16.84 -0.87 -6.89
N ALA A 41 15.82 -1.45 -6.27
CA ALA A 41 15.14 -2.61 -6.83
C ALA A 41 14.28 -2.21 -8.05
N MET A 42 13.34 -3.06 -8.41
CA MET A 42 12.45 -2.92 -9.57
C MET A 42 11.26 -1.99 -9.32
N SER A 43 11.39 -1.09 -8.34
CA SER A 43 10.33 -0.19 -7.88
C SER A 43 10.52 1.22 -8.46
N GLN A 44 9.43 1.86 -8.88
CA GLN A 44 9.48 3.24 -9.36
C GLN A 44 9.65 4.21 -8.18
N PHE A 45 10.37 5.30 -8.43
CA PHE A 45 10.57 6.38 -7.47
C PHE A 45 10.21 7.74 -8.07
N THR A 46 9.85 8.69 -7.20
CA THR A 46 9.45 10.05 -7.59
C THR A 46 10.56 11.07 -7.40
N SER A 47 11.49 10.78 -6.49
CA SER A 47 12.60 11.67 -6.14
C SER A 47 13.73 10.89 -5.49
N TYR A 48 14.94 11.47 -5.50
CA TYR A 48 16.08 10.99 -4.74
C TYR A 48 17.02 12.13 -4.34
N GLU A 49 17.82 11.88 -3.30
CA GLU A 49 18.87 12.73 -2.78
C GLU A 49 20.12 11.88 -2.49
N ILE A 50 21.30 12.39 -2.85
CA ILE A 50 22.57 11.80 -2.44
C ILE A 50 22.87 12.30 -1.02
N LEU A 51 23.00 11.39 -0.06
CA LEU A 51 23.28 11.73 1.34
C LEU A 51 24.77 11.73 1.65
N ASP A 52 25.50 10.78 1.07
CA ASP A 52 26.95 10.58 1.27
C ASP A 52 27.51 9.70 0.14
N ASP A 53 28.82 9.43 0.17
CA ASP A 53 29.50 8.52 -0.73
C ASP A 53 28.84 7.13 -0.73
N GLY A 54 28.28 6.73 -1.89
CA GLY A 54 27.58 5.46 -2.03
C GLY A 54 26.26 5.38 -1.27
N GLN A 55 25.72 6.50 -0.78
CA GLN A 55 24.48 6.52 0.00
C GLN A 55 23.44 7.45 -0.63
N VAL A 56 22.27 6.90 -0.90
CA VAL A 56 21.16 7.60 -1.55
C VAL A 56 19.87 7.36 -0.77
N ARG A 57 19.06 8.41 -0.65
CA ARG A 57 17.68 8.32 -0.21
C ARG A 57 16.75 8.57 -1.38
N TYR A 58 15.71 7.76 -1.54
CA TYR A 58 14.71 7.92 -2.58
C TYR A 58 13.30 7.61 -2.07
N THR A 59 12.28 8.19 -2.70
CA THR A 59 10.87 7.94 -2.35
C THR A 59 10.20 7.12 -3.45
N THR A 60 9.68 5.95 -3.11
CA THR A 60 8.91 5.12 -4.06
C THR A 60 7.52 5.71 -4.30
N ASN A 61 6.89 5.43 -5.45
CA ASN A 61 5.47 5.72 -5.65
C ASN A 61 4.55 4.51 -5.33
N GLY A 62 5.14 3.40 -4.87
CA GLY A 62 4.46 2.13 -4.61
C GLY A 62 4.36 1.17 -5.80
N MET A 63 4.74 1.57 -7.02
CA MET A 63 4.74 0.69 -8.20
C MET A 63 6.02 -0.14 -8.30
N ASP A 64 5.88 -1.41 -8.68
CA ASP A 64 7.00 -2.33 -8.91
C ASP A 64 6.80 -3.06 -10.25
N SER A 65 7.86 -3.25 -11.04
CA SER A 65 7.74 -3.87 -12.36
C SER A 65 7.48 -5.38 -12.31
N GLY A 66 7.66 -6.01 -11.15
CA GLY A 66 7.35 -7.43 -10.93
C GLY A 66 5.87 -7.70 -10.64
N THR A 67 5.07 -6.68 -10.32
CA THR A 67 3.66 -6.84 -9.96
C THR A 67 2.80 -5.69 -10.48
N PRO A 68 1.60 -5.95 -11.03
CA PRO A 68 0.69 -4.89 -11.43
C PRO A 68 0.05 -4.14 -10.24
N TRP A 69 0.46 -4.46 -9.01
CA TRP A 69 -0.08 -3.92 -7.76
C TRP A 69 0.72 -2.70 -7.26
N GLN A 70 0.04 -1.56 -7.11
CA GLN A 70 0.54 -0.36 -6.46
C GLN A 70 0.40 -0.49 -4.93
N GLY A 71 1.54 -0.51 -4.22
CA GLY A 71 1.62 -0.47 -2.77
C GLY A 71 1.67 0.94 -2.19
N MET A 72 1.97 1.05 -0.89
CA MET A 72 2.26 2.34 -0.27
C MET A 72 3.60 2.90 -0.78
N PRO A 73 3.68 4.22 -0.99
CA PRO A 73 4.95 4.92 -1.05
C PRO A 73 5.80 4.66 0.19
N GLU A 74 7.10 4.48 -0.02
CA GLU A 74 8.10 4.26 1.03
C GLU A 74 9.28 5.21 0.82
N GLU A 75 9.86 5.67 1.92
CA GLU A 75 11.17 6.32 1.87
C GLU A 75 12.23 5.23 2.05
N VAL A 76 13.18 5.16 1.12
CA VAL A 76 14.22 4.14 1.13
C VAL A 76 15.58 4.81 1.19
N THR A 77 16.36 4.49 2.22
CA THR A 77 17.77 4.85 2.29
C THR A 77 18.60 3.61 1.98
N VAL A 78 19.43 3.69 0.95
CA VAL A 78 20.30 2.62 0.49
C VAL A 78 21.75 3.06 0.54
N ARG A 79 22.63 2.15 0.98
CA ARG A 79 24.06 2.37 1.10
C ARG A 79 24.86 1.22 0.49
N VAL A 80 25.86 1.55 -0.30
CA VAL A 80 26.83 0.58 -0.84
C VAL A 80 27.72 0.02 0.29
N LEU A 81 27.86 -1.30 0.35
CA LEU A 81 28.75 -2.02 1.27
C LEU A 81 30.03 -2.48 0.56
N GLY A 82 30.85 -1.51 0.16
CA GLY A 82 32.05 -1.76 -0.63
C GLY A 82 32.65 -0.48 -1.19
N ASP A 83 33.66 -0.65 -2.02
CA ASP A 83 34.36 0.44 -2.70
C ASP A 83 34.60 0.10 -4.18
N GLY A 84 35.47 0.86 -4.85
CA GLY A 84 35.81 0.64 -6.25
C GLY A 84 36.39 -0.74 -6.55
N ASP A 85 36.94 -1.45 -5.55
CA ASP A 85 37.61 -2.75 -5.70
C ASP A 85 36.69 -3.94 -5.39
N GLY A 86 35.53 -3.72 -4.78
CA GLY A 86 34.51 -4.74 -4.58
C GLY A 86 33.74 -4.63 -3.27
N VAL A 87 33.09 -5.72 -2.88
CA VAL A 87 32.47 -5.85 -1.55
C VAL A 87 33.55 -5.96 -0.47
N LEU A 88 33.29 -5.39 0.71
CA LEU A 88 34.26 -5.40 1.83
C LEU A 88 34.63 -6.82 2.31
N ALA A 89 33.74 -7.78 2.12
CA ALA A 89 33.97 -9.18 2.43
C ALA A 89 33.31 -10.11 1.38
N PRO A 90 34.01 -11.14 0.89
CA PRO A 90 33.45 -12.09 -0.07
C PRO A 90 32.16 -12.75 0.44
N GLY A 91 31.10 -12.72 -0.38
CA GLY A 91 29.80 -13.33 -0.06
C GLY A 91 28.82 -12.42 0.69
N TRP A 92 29.18 -11.16 0.96
CA TRP A 92 28.26 -10.17 1.53
C TRP A 92 27.40 -9.53 0.45
N THR A 93 26.22 -9.01 0.85
CA THR A 93 25.38 -8.18 -0.01
C THR A 93 26.13 -6.90 -0.43
N GLU A 94 25.85 -6.40 -1.64
CA GLU A 94 26.48 -5.18 -2.14
C GLU A 94 25.89 -3.91 -1.54
N ILE A 95 24.69 -3.99 -0.97
CA ILE A 95 23.96 -2.86 -0.39
C ILE A 95 23.31 -3.22 0.95
N GLU A 96 23.18 -2.20 1.80
CA GLU A 96 22.30 -2.16 2.95
C GLU A 96 21.12 -1.23 2.63
N GLU A 97 19.91 -1.64 2.98
CA GLU A 97 18.68 -0.91 2.66
C GLU A 97 17.81 -0.76 3.92
N GLN A 98 17.34 0.45 4.16
CA GLN A 98 16.37 0.78 5.21
C GLN A 98 15.14 1.42 4.57
N ARG A 99 13.97 0.87 4.87
CA ARG A 99 12.68 1.37 4.41
C ARG A 99 11.91 2.01 5.56
N GLU A 100 11.29 3.15 5.29
CA GLU A 100 10.47 3.89 6.22
C GLU A 100 9.11 4.20 5.61
N THR A 101 8.10 4.17 6.46
CA THR A 101 6.73 4.49 6.10
C THR A 101 6.58 5.98 5.78
N VAL A 102 5.98 6.29 4.63
CA VAL A 102 5.68 7.68 4.25
C VAL A 102 4.39 8.16 4.92
N TRP A 103 4.40 9.44 5.30
CA TRP A 103 3.26 10.17 5.84
C TRP A 103 2.71 11.13 4.78
N LEU A 104 1.50 10.85 4.30
CA LEU A 104 0.85 11.56 3.22
C LEU A 104 -0.04 12.68 3.75
N ASP A 105 -0.17 13.75 2.97
CA ASP A 105 -1.18 14.78 3.21
C ASP A 105 -2.58 14.18 2.92
N PRO A 106 -3.56 14.23 3.84
CA PRO A 106 -4.91 13.73 3.60
C PRO A 106 -5.62 14.35 2.39
N ALA A 107 -5.17 15.54 1.94
CA ALA A 107 -5.68 16.18 0.73
C ALA A 107 -5.10 15.58 -0.57
N GLN A 108 -3.99 14.83 -0.50
CA GLN A 108 -3.42 14.15 -1.64
C GLN A 108 -4.15 12.81 -1.87
N PRO A 109 -4.71 12.58 -3.07
CA PRO A 109 -5.30 11.29 -3.39
C PRO A 109 -4.27 10.17 -3.30
N LEU A 110 -4.65 9.07 -2.65
CA LEU A 110 -3.90 7.82 -2.64
C LEU A 110 -4.70 6.75 -3.37
N TYR A 111 -4.04 5.95 -4.19
CA TYR A 111 -4.56 4.70 -4.71
C TYR A 111 -3.63 3.56 -4.30
N ILE A 112 -4.20 2.47 -3.78
CA ILE A 112 -3.53 1.20 -3.55
C ILE A 112 -4.33 0.15 -4.29
N GLY A 113 -3.68 -0.68 -5.11
CA GLY A 113 -4.36 -1.71 -5.88
C GLY A 113 -3.74 -1.95 -7.24
N ALA A 114 -4.36 -2.82 -8.02
CA ALA A 114 -3.91 -3.09 -9.37
C ALA A 114 -4.21 -1.92 -10.30
N SER A 115 -3.33 -1.59 -11.25
CA SER A 115 -3.62 -0.58 -12.27
C SER A 115 -3.34 -1.09 -13.68
N GLU A 116 -4.18 -0.71 -14.64
CA GLU A 116 -3.96 -0.91 -16.08
C GLU A 116 -3.94 0.47 -16.75
N ASP A 117 -2.87 0.77 -17.50
CA ASP A 117 -2.66 2.05 -18.19
C ASP A 117 -2.82 3.29 -17.28
N GLY A 118 -2.41 3.18 -16.02
CA GLY A 118 -2.51 4.27 -15.03
C GLY A 118 -3.91 4.50 -14.47
N VAL A 119 -4.86 3.61 -14.78
CA VAL A 119 -6.22 3.62 -14.23
C VAL A 119 -6.36 2.48 -13.23
N PRO A 120 -7.03 2.67 -12.08
CA PRO A 120 -7.41 1.58 -11.20
C PRO A 120 -8.02 0.42 -11.97
N ALA A 121 -7.32 -0.70 -11.97
CA ALA A 121 -7.83 -1.97 -12.47
C ALA A 121 -8.50 -2.65 -11.28
N PHE A 122 -9.81 -2.73 -11.33
CA PHE A 122 -10.57 -3.49 -10.36
C PHE A 122 -10.29 -4.96 -10.64
N SER A 123 -9.31 -5.52 -9.94
CA SER A 123 -9.05 -6.95 -9.97
C SER A 123 -10.38 -7.65 -9.75
N GLY A 124 -10.66 -8.74 -10.49
CA GLY A 124 -11.83 -9.59 -10.29
C GLY A 124 -11.83 -10.33 -8.94
N ARG A 125 -11.23 -9.73 -7.92
CA ARG A 125 -11.25 -10.09 -6.52
C ARG A 125 -12.39 -9.36 -5.84
N TYR A 126 -13.13 -10.11 -5.04
CA TYR A 126 -14.32 -9.63 -4.34
C TYR A 126 -14.20 -9.95 -2.87
N GLU A 127 -14.34 -8.92 -2.06
CA GLU A 127 -14.20 -8.97 -0.63
C GLU A 127 -15.49 -8.60 0.07
N GLN A 128 -15.56 -8.94 1.34
CA GLN A 128 -16.56 -8.44 2.26
C GLN A 128 -15.86 -7.84 3.48
N VAL A 129 -16.37 -6.71 3.98
CA VAL A 129 -15.97 -6.15 5.27
C VAL A 129 -16.33 -7.13 6.38
N TYR A 130 -15.32 -7.59 7.12
CA TYR A 130 -15.49 -8.41 8.31
C TYR A 130 -15.60 -7.56 9.58
N ASP A 131 -14.73 -6.56 9.72
CA ASP A 131 -14.78 -5.58 10.80
C ASP A 131 -14.35 -4.22 10.26
N ALA A 132 -14.98 -3.16 10.77
CA ALA A 132 -14.61 -1.78 10.52
C ALA A 132 -14.85 -0.97 11.80
N ARG A 133 -13.85 -0.24 12.25
CA ARG A 133 -13.95 0.50 13.52
C ARG A 133 -13.15 1.79 13.52
N MET A 134 -13.64 2.73 14.33
CA MET A 134 -12.87 3.89 14.75
C MET A 134 -11.84 3.50 15.81
N ASP A 135 -10.57 3.80 15.55
CA ASP A 135 -9.49 3.77 16.53
C ASP A 135 -9.24 5.18 17.10
N ALA A 136 -8.40 5.29 18.12
CA ALA A 136 -8.03 6.60 18.68
C ALA A 136 -7.26 7.47 17.67
N ASP A 137 -6.52 6.82 16.77
CA ASP A 137 -5.59 7.39 15.81
C ASP A 137 -6.08 7.23 14.35
N GLY A 138 -7.27 6.68 14.09
CA GLY A 138 -7.78 6.55 12.73
C GLY A 138 -8.82 5.45 12.56
N LEU A 139 -8.66 4.61 11.53
CA LEU A 139 -9.63 3.58 11.15
C LEU A 139 -8.97 2.22 10.96
N SER A 140 -9.59 1.16 11.46
CA SER A 140 -9.17 -0.22 11.24
C SER A 140 -10.21 -0.97 10.41
N PHE A 141 -9.75 -1.78 9.46
CA PHE A 141 -10.58 -2.65 8.63
C PHE A 141 -10.00 -4.06 8.55
N SER A 142 -10.89 -5.05 8.48
CA SER A 142 -10.53 -6.43 8.13
C SER A 142 -11.53 -7.02 7.15
N PHE A 143 -11.08 -7.97 6.35
CA PHE A 143 -11.84 -8.48 5.21
C PHE A 143 -11.88 -10.01 5.18
N ILE A 144 -12.95 -10.51 4.59
CA ILE A 144 -13.22 -11.93 4.35
C ILE A 144 -13.62 -12.13 2.88
N PRO A 145 -13.60 -13.38 2.36
CA PRO A 145 -14.13 -13.69 1.04
C PRO A 145 -15.58 -13.25 0.87
N ASN A 146 -15.95 -12.85 -0.36
CA ASN A 146 -17.35 -12.70 -0.73
C ASN A 146 -18.00 -14.10 -0.94
N GLY A 147 -19.13 -14.35 -0.28
CA GLY A 147 -19.85 -15.62 -0.27
C GLY A 147 -21.06 -15.70 -1.21
N ASP A 148 -21.23 -14.79 -2.18
CA ASP A 148 -22.40 -14.83 -3.07
C ASP A 148 -22.30 -15.91 -4.16
N SER A 149 -21.07 -16.33 -4.53
CA SER A 149 -20.81 -17.36 -5.54
C SER A 149 -19.43 -18.00 -5.36
N GLU A 150 -19.25 -19.19 -5.92
CA GLU A 150 -17.95 -19.88 -5.96
C GLU A 150 -16.88 -19.05 -6.69
N GLU A 151 -17.25 -18.37 -7.78
CA GLU A 151 -16.35 -17.46 -8.51
C GLU A 151 -15.82 -16.34 -7.62
N LYS A 152 -16.71 -15.65 -6.90
CA LYS A 152 -16.31 -14.55 -6.00
C LYS A 152 -15.52 -15.07 -4.81
N PHE A 153 -15.91 -16.21 -4.24
CA PHE A 153 -15.19 -16.83 -3.13
C PHE A 153 -13.77 -17.23 -3.53
N THR A 154 -13.61 -17.90 -4.67
CA THR A 154 -12.30 -18.38 -5.17
C THR A 154 -11.40 -17.24 -5.62
N SER A 155 -11.94 -16.06 -5.95
CA SER A 155 -11.13 -14.87 -6.22
C SER A 155 -10.27 -14.44 -5.02
N PHE A 156 -10.64 -14.83 -3.79
CA PHE A 156 -9.95 -14.50 -2.54
C PHE A 156 -8.78 -15.45 -2.22
N PHE A 157 -8.45 -16.43 -3.07
CA PHE A 157 -7.61 -17.60 -2.70
C PHE A 157 -6.21 -17.26 -2.11
N PRO A 158 -5.68 -18.07 -1.16
CA PRO A 158 -4.68 -17.68 -0.16
C PRO A 158 -3.24 -17.41 -0.64
N ALA A 159 -2.93 -17.58 -1.93
CA ALA A 159 -1.59 -17.28 -2.43
C ALA A 159 -1.32 -15.76 -2.54
N VAL A 160 -2.38 -14.93 -2.42
CA VAL A 160 -2.31 -13.46 -2.52
C VAL A 160 -3.26 -12.79 -1.49
N THR A 161 -2.93 -12.93 -0.21
CA THR A 161 -3.69 -12.41 0.95
C THR A 161 -3.51 -10.90 1.18
N THR A 162 -3.53 -10.12 0.10
CA THR A 162 -3.39 -8.67 0.18
C THR A 162 -4.73 -7.98 0.46
N ILE A 163 -4.66 -6.78 1.03
CA ILE A 163 -5.82 -5.92 1.32
C ILE A 163 -6.57 -5.54 0.04
N PRO A 164 -7.88 -5.21 0.09
CA PRO A 164 -8.63 -4.74 -1.08
C PRO A 164 -7.96 -3.53 -1.71
N GLY A 165 -8.13 -3.40 -3.03
CA GLY A 165 -7.78 -2.16 -3.70
C GLY A 165 -8.65 -1.04 -3.14
N PHE A 166 -8.06 0.12 -2.89
CA PHE A 166 -8.78 1.28 -2.38
C PHE A 166 -8.23 2.59 -2.91
N SER A 167 -9.04 3.64 -2.80
CA SER A 167 -8.59 5.01 -2.99
C SER A 167 -9.03 5.92 -1.85
N THR A 168 -8.30 7.02 -1.69
CA THR A 168 -8.68 8.13 -0.83
C THR A 168 -8.85 9.40 -1.65
N SER A 169 -9.78 10.25 -1.21
CA SER A 169 -9.96 11.59 -1.75
C SER A 169 -10.43 12.55 -0.66
N TYR A 170 -10.24 13.84 -0.89
CA TYR A 170 -10.65 14.89 0.01
C TYR A 170 -11.34 16.00 -0.77
N ASP A 171 -12.50 16.42 -0.28
CA ASP A 171 -13.23 17.57 -0.79
C ASP A 171 -12.94 18.80 0.09
N PRO A 172 -12.17 19.79 -0.40
CA PRO A 172 -11.81 20.97 0.38
C PRO A 172 -12.99 21.91 0.67
N ASP A 173 -14.07 21.85 -0.12
CA ASP A 173 -15.24 22.72 0.07
C ASP A 173 -16.11 22.20 1.22
N THR A 174 -16.15 20.88 1.41
CA THR A 174 -16.99 20.23 2.43
C THR A 174 -16.21 19.67 3.63
N GLY A 175 -14.88 19.58 3.54
CA GLY A 175 -14.02 18.98 4.56
C GLY A 175 -14.08 17.45 4.60
N VAL A 176 -14.74 16.82 3.63
CA VAL A 176 -15.00 15.38 3.65
C VAL A 176 -13.83 14.62 3.06
N PHE A 177 -13.21 13.78 3.89
CA PHE A 177 -12.31 12.70 3.48
C PHE A 177 -13.14 11.46 3.14
N THR A 178 -12.82 10.85 2.01
CA THR A 178 -13.48 9.64 1.51
C THR A 178 -12.46 8.54 1.30
N LEU A 179 -12.72 7.37 1.89
CA LEU A 179 -12.06 6.11 1.56
C LEU A 179 -13.05 5.27 0.75
N ARG A 180 -12.63 4.80 -0.43
CA ARG A 180 -13.40 3.86 -1.25
C ARG A 180 -12.67 2.54 -1.35
N LEU A 181 -13.31 1.47 -0.89
CA LEU A 181 -12.87 0.08 -0.99
C LEU A 181 -13.54 -0.55 -2.21
N TYR A 182 -12.75 -0.92 -3.21
CA TYR A 182 -13.26 -1.44 -4.47
C TYR A 182 -13.67 -2.90 -4.36
N ASN A 183 -14.75 -3.29 -5.05
CA ASN A 183 -15.30 -4.66 -5.06
C ASN A 183 -15.50 -5.27 -3.66
N THR A 184 -15.68 -4.41 -2.66
CA THR A 184 -15.83 -4.78 -1.26
C THR A 184 -17.25 -4.48 -0.82
N CYS A 185 -18.01 -5.50 -0.45
CA CYS A 185 -19.39 -5.36 0.03
C CYS A 185 -19.48 -5.37 1.57
N LEU A 186 -20.62 -4.92 2.12
CA LEU A 186 -20.89 -5.03 3.56
C LEU A 186 -21.57 -6.35 3.92
N SER A 187 -22.33 -6.94 3.00
CA SER A 187 -23.05 -8.21 3.22
C SER A 187 -22.88 -9.14 2.02
N SER A 188 -22.59 -10.41 2.27
CA SER A 188 -22.56 -11.43 1.22
C SER A 188 -22.92 -12.83 1.73
N GLY A 189 -23.35 -13.66 0.79
CA GLY A 189 -23.74 -15.04 1.03
C GLY A 189 -25.10 -15.23 1.70
N ALA A 190 -25.57 -16.48 1.71
CA ALA A 190 -26.77 -16.90 2.41
C ALA A 190 -26.58 -18.31 2.99
N PRO A 191 -27.25 -18.68 4.09
CA PRO A 191 -27.18 -20.04 4.61
C PRO A 191 -27.79 -21.03 3.61
N GLY A 192 -27.27 -22.26 3.56
CA GLY A 192 -27.85 -23.35 2.77
C GLY A 192 -27.76 -23.18 1.26
N THR A 193 -26.77 -22.41 0.78
CA THR A 193 -26.45 -22.33 -0.64
C THR A 193 -25.50 -23.45 -1.04
N PRO A 194 -25.43 -23.84 -2.34
CA PRO A 194 -24.47 -24.84 -2.80
C PRO A 194 -23.01 -24.51 -2.44
N LEU A 195 -22.65 -23.21 -2.42
CA LEU A 195 -21.33 -22.77 -1.98
C LEU A 195 -21.05 -23.21 -0.53
N ASN A 196 -22.01 -23.08 0.38
CA ASN A 196 -21.84 -23.48 1.77
C ASN A 196 -21.58 -25.00 1.90
N ASP A 197 -22.24 -25.81 1.07
CA ASP A 197 -22.02 -27.26 1.02
C ASP A 197 -20.60 -27.58 0.51
N ASP A 198 -20.15 -26.88 -0.54
CA ASP A 198 -18.80 -27.04 -1.10
C ASP A 198 -17.70 -26.61 -0.11
N LEU A 199 -17.92 -25.51 0.60
CA LEU A 199 -17.02 -25.05 1.67
C LEU A 199 -16.90 -26.09 2.80
N ALA A 200 -18.00 -26.75 3.15
CA ALA A 200 -17.99 -27.83 4.14
C ALA A 200 -17.17 -29.04 3.66
N LEU A 201 -17.27 -29.40 2.37
CA LEU A 201 -16.44 -30.45 1.77
C LEU A 201 -14.95 -30.07 1.77
N MET A 202 -14.62 -28.77 1.72
CA MET A 202 -13.26 -28.25 1.84
C MET A 202 -12.79 -28.08 3.30
N GLY A 203 -13.62 -28.43 4.28
CA GLY A 203 -13.28 -28.37 5.71
C GLY A 203 -13.52 -27.01 6.37
N TYR A 204 -14.17 -26.06 5.68
CA TYR A 204 -14.63 -24.82 6.30
C TYR A 204 -15.94 -25.03 7.06
N PRO A 205 -16.25 -24.24 8.10
CA PRO A 205 -17.57 -24.27 8.73
C PRO A 205 -18.68 -23.92 7.73
N GLU A 206 -19.75 -24.73 7.69
CA GLU A 206 -20.93 -24.55 6.81
C GLU A 206 -21.55 -23.15 6.85
N ASN A 207 -21.40 -22.43 7.97
CA ASN A 207 -21.95 -21.08 8.18
C ASN A 207 -20.86 -20.03 8.39
N LEU A 208 -19.64 -20.25 7.88
CA LEU A 208 -18.59 -19.25 7.97
C LEU A 208 -18.94 -17.97 7.18
N TYR A 209 -19.59 -18.16 6.02
CA TYR A 209 -20.09 -17.10 5.12
C TYR A 209 -21.53 -17.48 4.75
N PRO A 210 -22.51 -16.96 5.49
CA PRO A 210 -22.88 -15.56 5.33
C PRO A 210 -22.46 -14.66 6.49
N TYR A 211 -22.07 -13.43 6.17
CA TYR A 211 -21.80 -12.36 7.13
C TYR A 211 -22.50 -11.08 6.69
N ALA A 212 -22.77 -10.16 7.61
CA ALA A 212 -23.31 -8.84 7.29
C ALA A 212 -22.75 -7.80 8.28
N PHE A 213 -21.99 -6.84 7.75
CA PHE A 213 -21.53 -5.67 8.49
C PHE A 213 -22.58 -4.55 8.36
N PRO A 214 -23.00 -3.91 9.46
CA PRO A 214 -24.02 -2.87 9.40
C PRO A 214 -23.49 -1.58 8.75
N ALA A 215 -24.22 -1.06 7.75
CA ALA A 215 -24.02 0.31 7.28
C ALA A 215 -24.41 1.32 8.36
N GLY A 216 -23.76 2.49 8.37
CA GLY A 216 -24.05 3.58 9.29
C GLY A 216 -22.81 4.14 9.97
N SER A 217 -22.99 4.69 11.16
CA SER A 217 -21.89 5.28 11.93
C SER A 217 -20.90 4.20 12.42
N LEU A 218 -19.60 4.47 12.28
CA LEU A 218 -18.53 3.62 12.84
C LEU A 218 -18.19 3.94 14.31
N GLY A 219 -19.06 4.70 14.99
CA GLY A 219 -18.95 5.00 16.40
C GLY A 219 -18.59 6.46 16.68
N ARG A 220 -17.93 6.69 17.81
CA ARG A 220 -17.58 8.03 18.29
C ARG A 220 -16.51 8.68 17.43
N ASP A 221 -16.51 10.00 17.43
CA ASP A 221 -15.42 10.82 16.88
C ASP A 221 -14.08 10.51 17.56
N SER A 222 -12.98 10.67 16.81
CA SER A 222 -11.61 10.58 17.28
C SER A 222 -10.95 11.97 17.34
N HIS A 223 -9.67 12.01 17.69
CA HIS A 223 -8.89 13.25 17.63
C HIS A 223 -8.73 13.77 16.20
N PHE A 224 -8.84 12.89 15.20
CA PHE A 224 -8.53 13.17 13.80
C PHE A 224 -9.76 13.19 12.90
N LEU A 225 -10.79 12.40 13.22
CA LEU A 225 -11.93 12.15 12.36
C LEU A 225 -13.25 12.34 13.12
N THR A 226 -14.21 13.00 12.50
CA THR A 226 -15.57 13.15 13.04
C THR A 226 -16.63 12.68 12.05
N GLY A 227 -17.78 12.24 12.58
CA GLY A 227 -18.95 11.90 11.76
C GLY A 227 -18.71 10.74 10.79
N VAL A 228 -17.93 9.73 11.19
CA VAL A 228 -17.54 8.65 10.29
C VAL A 228 -18.71 7.71 9.98
N VAL A 229 -18.98 7.54 8.68
CA VAL A 229 -20.06 6.73 8.16
C VAL A 229 -19.52 5.76 7.11
N ILE A 230 -19.93 4.49 7.20
CA ILE A 230 -19.68 3.44 6.22
C ILE A 230 -20.98 3.08 5.50
N ARG A 231 -20.92 2.89 4.19
CA ARG A 231 -22.07 2.50 3.35
C ARG A 231 -21.62 1.75 2.11
N GLU A 232 -22.55 1.05 1.48
CA GLU A 232 -22.34 0.53 0.13
C GLU A 232 -22.57 1.62 -0.93
N ASP A 233 -21.87 1.47 -2.06
CA ASP A 233 -22.02 2.26 -3.27
C ASP A 233 -21.81 1.34 -4.48
N GLY A 234 -22.89 0.67 -4.91
CA GLY A 234 -22.78 -0.38 -5.93
C GLY A 234 -22.06 -1.60 -5.38
N ALA A 235 -20.95 -1.98 -6.02
CA ALA A 235 -20.10 -3.10 -5.59
C ALA A 235 -19.03 -2.70 -4.56
N ASP A 236 -18.91 -1.39 -4.27
CA ASP A 236 -17.89 -0.84 -3.41
C ASP A 236 -18.44 -0.53 -2.02
N THR A 237 -17.52 -0.43 -1.06
CA THR A 237 -17.79 0.14 0.26
C THR A 237 -17.13 1.50 0.34
N VAL A 238 -17.88 2.50 0.78
CA VAL A 238 -17.41 3.88 0.94
C VAL A 238 -17.48 4.27 2.41
N VAL A 239 -16.37 4.78 2.93
CA VAL A 239 -16.27 5.39 4.25
C VAL A 239 -16.03 6.88 4.07
N THR A 240 -16.86 7.70 4.71
CA THR A 240 -16.72 9.17 4.70
C THR A 240 -16.50 9.69 6.11
N ALA A 241 -15.62 10.67 6.26
CA ALA A 241 -15.27 11.31 7.52
C ALA A 241 -15.05 12.81 7.32
N GLN A 242 -15.35 13.62 8.33
CA GLN A 242 -14.87 15.00 8.40
C GLN A 242 -13.48 15.01 9.06
N LEU A 243 -12.50 15.61 8.39
CA LEU A 243 -11.17 15.81 8.99
C LEU A 243 -11.23 16.91 10.03
N THR A 244 -10.60 16.67 11.17
CA THR A 244 -10.31 17.72 12.16
C THR A 244 -9.07 18.51 11.75
N GLU A 245 -8.84 19.65 12.39
CA GLU A 245 -7.62 20.45 12.20
C GLU A 245 -6.34 19.71 12.62
N GLN A 246 -6.47 18.64 13.41
CA GLN A 246 -5.37 17.84 13.92
C GLN A 246 -4.96 16.72 12.96
N ALA A 247 -5.76 16.41 11.94
CA ALA A 247 -5.42 15.41 10.93
C ALA A 247 -4.39 15.95 9.92
N TYR A 248 -3.13 16.06 10.35
CA TYR A 248 -2.07 16.66 9.54
C TYR A 248 -1.52 15.71 8.47
N ARG A 249 -1.23 14.46 8.86
CA ARG A 249 -0.76 13.42 7.94
C ARG A 249 -1.44 12.10 8.21
N PHE A 250 -1.50 11.23 7.21
CA PHE A 250 -1.92 9.85 7.39
C PHE A 250 -0.97 8.86 6.73
N THR A 251 -1.03 7.61 7.17
CA THR A 251 -0.38 6.48 6.54
C THR A 251 -1.26 5.24 6.60
N VAL A 252 -0.82 4.15 5.96
CA VAL A 252 -1.53 2.89 5.85
C VAL A 252 -0.65 1.78 6.40
N GLU A 253 -1.14 1.08 7.43
CA GLU A 253 -0.51 -0.12 7.94
C GLU A 253 -1.28 -1.34 7.45
N THR A 254 -0.61 -2.34 6.90
CA THR A 254 -1.24 -3.60 6.46
C THR A 254 -0.86 -4.75 7.37
N SER A 255 -1.77 -5.70 7.57
CA SER A 255 -1.56 -6.86 8.42
C SER A 255 -2.46 -8.03 8.00
N ASN A 256 -2.19 -9.23 8.51
CA ASN A 256 -3.03 -10.41 8.34
C ASN A 256 -3.35 -11.00 9.73
N LEU A 257 -4.63 -11.08 10.08
CA LEU A 257 -5.07 -11.46 11.43
C LEU A 257 -5.13 -12.99 11.65
N GLY A 258 -4.87 -13.80 10.63
CA GLY A 258 -4.96 -15.27 10.71
C GLY A 258 -3.88 -15.98 9.90
N TYR A 259 -3.89 -17.32 9.96
CA TYR A 259 -3.03 -18.20 9.17
C TYR A 259 -3.50 -18.21 7.70
N ASP A 260 -3.29 -17.07 7.03
CA ASP A 260 -3.48 -16.75 5.60
C ASP A 260 -4.86 -16.30 5.09
N ASN A 261 -5.82 -15.77 5.86
CA ASN A 261 -7.14 -15.46 5.24
C ASN A 261 -7.94 -14.26 5.79
N ILE A 262 -7.34 -13.36 6.59
CA ILE A 262 -8.04 -12.15 7.04
C ILE A 262 -7.11 -10.95 6.86
N PRO A 263 -6.97 -10.44 5.62
CA PRO A 263 -6.23 -9.22 5.37
C PRO A 263 -6.90 -8.08 6.11
N SER A 264 -6.07 -7.17 6.59
CA SER A 264 -6.51 -6.01 7.35
C SER A 264 -5.60 -4.82 7.04
N PHE A 265 -6.16 -3.63 7.14
CA PHE A 265 -5.34 -2.44 7.17
C PHE A 265 -5.87 -1.41 8.14
N ARG A 266 -4.98 -0.48 8.51
CA ARG A 266 -5.29 0.68 9.32
C ARG A 266 -4.93 1.94 8.57
N LEU A 267 -5.84 2.91 8.54
CA LEU A 267 -5.49 4.29 8.25
C LEU A 267 -5.11 4.93 9.58
N VAL A 268 -3.86 5.37 9.69
CA VAL A 268 -3.33 5.99 10.91
C VAL A 268 -3.06 7.46 10.61
N PHE A 269 -3.62 8.35 11.43
CA PHE A 269 -3.43 9.78 11.36
C PHE A 269 -2.49 10.26 12.46
N ARG A 270 -1.77 11.34 12.19
CA ARG A 270 -0.97 12.05 13.19
C ARG A 270 -1.16 13.55 13.09
N GLU A 271 -0.92 14.21 14.22
CA GLU A 271 -0.82 15.66 14.32
C GLU A 271 0.50 16.16 13.74
N TYR A 272 0.55 17.47 13.49
CA TYR A 272 1.79 18.14 13.14
C TYR A 272 2.79 18.03 14.30
N ASN A 273 3.96 17.48 14.01
CA ASN A 273 5.04 17.36 14.97
C ASN A 273 6.21 18.24 14.53
N ARG A 274 6.49 19.31 15.30
CA ARG A 274 7.59 20.24 15.02
C ARG A 274 8.95 19.58 14.85
N ASP A 275 9.23 18.55 15.65
CA ASP A 275 10.55 17.89 15.61
C ASP A 275 10.72 17.00 14.37
N LEU A 276 9.61 16.55 13.76
CA LEU A 276 9.60 15.66 12.59
C LEU A 276 9.30 16.39 11.28
N ASP A 277 8.49 17.46 11.33
CA ASP A 277 7.90 18.11 10.17
C ASP A 277 8.48 19.51 9.88
N GLY A 278 9.40 20.04 10.71
CA GLY A 278 10.14 21.29 10.44
C GLY A 278 10.46 22.17 11.64
#